data_AF-A0A5A7RGI7-F1
#
_entry.id   AF-A0A5A7RGI7-F1
#
_cell.length_a   1.000
_cell.length_b   1.000
_cell.length_c   1.000
_cell.angle_alpha   90.00
_cell.angle_beta   90.00
_cell.angle_gamma   90.00
#
_symmetry.space_group_name_H-M   'P 1'
#
loop_
_entity.id
_entity.type
_entity.pdbx_description
1 polymer ?
#
loop_
_entity_poly.entity_id
_entity_poly.type
_entity_poly.pdbx_seq_one_letter_code
_entity_poly.pdbx_strand_id
1 'polypeptide(L)'
;MFGAEQNRINQMQFPPLDSAVKVSSSSSQDGSTSFRSCSKIDNGSSRGEPLIFIEVALMKNVAQTIQEVLWDDPPIVEHEATCALFYSISSTQPGLSGINLGKFLIKRVIDLVRRDMPKISTFATLSPISGYMQWLFSKLASIGRFDSTFSENLLNEEEARALLEAAEEVTTGKTGMEVMRDLLSSADHQWTKSDKLSIALKNPLMRLCARYLLQEKKRGKALDSVGNFHLQNGAMVGRINWLADRSEKGLNQSAGIMVNYIYKVDHIEENAQSYFSKGKIQASEEVRIYLDAKENLHDETED
;
A
#
# COMPACT_ATOMS: atom_id res chain seq x y z
N MET A 1 29.87 -12.08 25.07
CA MET A 1 28.77 -13.02 24.81
C MET A 1 27.99 -12.76 23.51
N PHE A 2 28.02 -11.55 22.92
CA PHE A 2 27.29 -11.23 21.68
C PHE A 2 27.90 -11.76 20.36
N GLY A 3 29.12 -12.32 20.37
CA GLY A 3 29.78 -12.82 19.16
C GLY A 3 29.50 -14.30 18.81
N ALA A 4 28.98 -15.08 19.77
CA ALA A 4 28.80 -16.52 19.60
C ALA A 4 27.44 -16.90 18.98
N GLU A 5 26.40 -16.07 19.14
CA GLU A 5 25.08 -16.29 18.52
C GLU A 5 25.04 -15.93 17.03
N GLN A 6 25.78 -14.91 16.61
CA GLN A 6 25.87 -14.53 15.19
C GLN A 6 26.54 -15.63 14.34
N ASN A 7 27.50 -16.35 14.92
CA ASN A 7 28.19 -17.47 14.25
C ASN A 7 27.35 -18.76 14.20
N ARG A 8 26.37 -18.95 15.09
CA ARG A 8 25.45 -20.09 15.03
C ARG A 8 24.39 -19.96 13.93
N ILE A 9 23.98 -18.75 13.58
CA ILE A 9 23.01 -18.51 12.49
C ILE A 9 23.66 -18.72 11.12
N ASN A 10 24.92 -18.34 10.95
CA ASN A 10 25.69 -18.60 9.72
C ASN A 10 26.05 -20.09 9.51
N GLN A 11 25.89 -20.94 10.55
CA GLN A 11 26.10 -22.38 10.48
C GLN A 11 24.81 -23.20 10.34
N MET A 12 23.63 -22.57 10.36
CA MET A 12 22.41 -23.25 9.91
C MET A 12 22.49 -23.39 8.39
N GLN A 13 22.97 -24.55 7.93
CA GLN A 13 22.74 -25.00 6.56
C GLN A 13 21.23 -25.13 6.37
N PHE A 14 20.61 -24.07 5.85
CA PHE A 14 19.26 -24.15 5.32
C PHE A 14 19.28 -25.15 4.16
N PRO A 15 18.29 -26.05 4.05
CA PRO A 15 18.15 -26.87 2.85
C PRO A 15 18.03 -25.96 1.61
N PRO A 16 18.31 -26.48 0.39
CA PRO A 16 18.14 -25.71 -0.83
C PRO A 16 16.74 -25.06 -0.86
N LEU A 17 16.73 -23.72 -0.93
CA LEU A 17 15.52 -22.89 -0.82
C LEU A 17 14.46 -23.17 -1.90
N ASP A 18 14.79 -23.96 -2.93
CA ASP A 18 13.85 -24.47 -3.93
C ASP A 18 12.77 -25.40 -3.34
N SER A 19 13.02 -26.00 -2.17
CA SER A 19 12.03 -26.85 -1.48
C SER A 19 11.03 -26.08 -0.60
N ALA A 20 11.26 -24.78 -0.39
CA ALA A 20 10.58 -23.97 0.62
C ALA A 20 9.67 -22.88 0.03
N VAL A 21 9.19 -23.04 -1.21
CA VAL A 21 8.10 -22.21 -1.74
C VAL A 21 7.18 -23.12 -2.53
N LYS A 22 6.04 -23.46 -1.93
CA LYS A 22 5.02 -24.30 -2.58
C LYS A 22 3.86 -23.41 -3.01
N VAL A 23 3.55 -23.37 -4.30
CA VAL A 23 2.32 -22.76 -4.82
C VAL A 23 1.23 -23.82 -4.73
N SER A 24 0.29 -23.68 -3.80
CA SER A 24 -0.89 -24.57 -3.70
C SER A 24 -2.12 -23.82 -4.19
N SER A 25 -2.85 -24.36 -5.17
CA SER A 25 -4.20 -23.92 -5.52
C SER A 25 -5.21 -24.48 -4.50
N SER A 26 -6.09 -23.63 -3.96
CA SER A 26 -7.26 -24.11 -3.21
C SER A 26 -8.46 -24.16 -4.14
N SER A 27 -8.95 -25.36 -4.46
CA SER A 27 -10.25 -25.55 -5.10
C SER A 27 -11.37 -25.27 -4.10
N SER A 28 -12.27 -24.34 -4.41
CA SER A 28 -13.57 -24.24 -3.72
C SER A 28 -14.38 -25.53 -3.97
N GLN A 29 -15.26 -25.91 -3.04
CA GLN A 29 -16.01 -27.19 -3.05
C GLN A 29 -16.97 -27.37 -4.24
N ASP A 30 -17.03 -26.37 -5.11
CA ASP A 30 -17.98 -26.12 -6.19
C ASP A 30 -17.39 -26.42 -7.58
N GLY A 31 -16.10 -26.79 -7.67
CA GLY A 31 -15.42 -27.04 -8.94
C GLY A 31 -15.00 -25.79 -9.70
N SER A 32 -15.20 -24.60 -9.14
CA SER A 32 -14.69 -23.32 -9.66
C SER A 32 -13.30 -23.03 -9.07
N THR A 33 -12.26 -23.07 -9.89
CA THR A 33 -10.87 -22.87 -9.45
C THR A 33 -10.58 -21.38 -9.21
N SER A 34 -10.90 -20.86 -8.01
CA SER A 34 -10.28 -19.61 -7.55
C SER A 34 -8.81 -19.92 -7.22
N PHE A 35 -7.88 -19.48 -8.06
CA PHE A 35 -6.46 -19.69 -7.82
C PHE A 35 -5.95 -18.77 -6.72
N ARG A 36 -6.10 -19.21 -5.47
CA ARG A 36 -5.32 -18.69 -4.34
C ARG A 36 -4.04 -19.51 -4.26
N SER A 37 -2.91 -18.91 -4.64
CA SER A 37 -1.59 -19.51 -4.39
C SER A 37 -1.09 -19.08 -3.02
N CYS A 38 -0.81 -20.06 -2.15
CA CYS A 38 -0.24 -19.85 -0.81
C CYS A 38 1.22 -20.30 -0.79
N SER A 39 2.17 -19.35 -0.90
CA SER A 39 3.60 -19.66 -0.78
C SER A 39 4.00 -19.86 0.68
N LYS A 40 4.60 -21.01 1.02
CA LYS A 40 5.06 -21.39 2.37
C LYS A 40 6.57 -21.64 2.41
N ILE A 41 7.28 -21.04 3.39
CA ILE A 41 8.69 -21.34 3.73
C ILE A 41 8.77 -22.25 4.97
N ASP A 42 9.32 -23.45 4.79
CA ASP A 42 9.56 -24.43 5.87
C ASP A 42 11.03 -24.41 6.34
N ASN A 43 11.25 -24.62 7.64
CA ASN A 43 12.58 -24.59 8.25
C ASN A 43 13.28 -25.98 8.31
N GLY A 44 12.96 -26.90 7.40
CA GLY A 44 13.66 -28.20 7.26
C GLY A 44 13.54 -29.21 8.41
N SER A 45 12.93 -28.85 9.54
CA SER A 45 12.58 -29.75 10.64
C SER A 45 11.12 -30.21 10.49
N SER A 46 10.86 -31.50 10.71
CA SER A 46 9.58 -32.22 10.49
C SER A 46 8.42 -31.82 11.42
N ARG A 47 8.33 -30.53 11.80
CA ARG A 47 7.18 -29.87 12.43
C ARG A 47 6.99 -28.50 11.76
N GLY A 48 6.44 -28.52 10.55
CA GLY A 48 6.38 -27.39 9.63
C GLY A 48 5.32 -26.34 9.99
N GLU A 49 5.76 -25.26 10.64
CA GLU A 49 5.01 -24.00 10.66
C GLU A 49 5.66 -23.02 9.66
N PRO A 50 4.92 -22.57 8.64
CA PRO A 50 5.47 -21.71 7.60
C PRO A 50 5.78 -20.34 8.17
N LEU A 51 6.96 -19.77 7.90
CA LEU A 51 7.40 -18.49 8.49
C LEU A 51 6.68 -17.26 7.92
N ILE A 52 6.35 -17.30 6.63
CA ILE A 52 5.64 -16.23 5.92
C ILE A 52 4.63 -16.87 4.97
N PHE A 53 3.44 -16.30 4.92
CA PHE A 53 2.38 -16.58 3.96
C PHE A 53 2.22 -15.44 2.98
N ILE A 54 2.17 -15.76 1.70
CA ILE A 54 1.76 -14.83 0.64
C ILE A 54 0.56 -15.43 -0.06
N GLU A 55 -0.53 -14.69 -0.11
CA GLU A 55 -1.70 -15.02 -0.93
C GLU A 55 -1.66 -14.20 -2.23
N VAL A 56 -1.77 -14.92 -3.35
CA VAL A 56 -1.79 -14.34 -4.69
C VAL A 56 -3.14 -14.65 -5.33
N ALA A 57 -3.78 -13.62 -5.88
CA ALA A 57 -4.94 -13.76 -6.77
C ALA A 57 -4.47 -13.63 -8.22
N LEU A 58 -4.87 -14.57 -9.07
CA LEU A 58 -4.66 -14.47 -10.51
C LEU A 58 -5.81 -13.67 -11.11
N MET A 59 -5.50 -12.63 -11.89
CA MET A 59 -6.49 -11.70 -12.42
C MET A 59 -6.16 -11.28 -13.85
N LYS A 60 -7.17 -10.77 -14.56
CA LYS A 60 -6.98 -10.18 -15.90
C LYS A 60 -6.42 -8.76 -15.85
N ASN A 61 -6.70 -8.03 -14.79
CA ASN A 61 -6.25 -6.65 -14.57
C ASN A 61 -5.81 -6.48 -13.10
N VAL A 62 -5.05 -5.43 -12.82
CA VAL A 62 -4.70 -5.06 -11.44
C VAL A 62 -5.98 -4.57 -10.73
N ALA A 63 -6.37 -5.24 -9.64
CA ALA A 63 -7.55 -4.86 -8.87
C ALA A 63 -7.39 -3.51 -8.19
N GLN A 64 -8.49 -2.77 -8.12
CA GLN A 64 -8.55 -1.48 -7.44
C GLN A 64 -9.20 -1.58 -6.06
N THR A 65 -10.08 -2.55 -5.85
CA THR A 65 -10.80 -2.75 -4.58
C THR A 65 -10.54 -4.13 -4.01
N ILE A 66 -10.64 -4.29 -2.69
CA ILE A 66 -10.48 -5.62 -2.05
C ILE A 66 -11.66 -6.54 -2.43
N GLN A 67 -12.81 -5.96 -2.75
CA GLN A 67 -14.00 -6.65 -3.22
C GLN A 67 -13.77 -7.36 -4.55
N GLU A 68 -13.09 -6.73 -5.52
CA GLU A 68 -12.68 -7.38 -6.78
C GLU A 68 -11.82 -8.63 -6.55
N VAL A 69 -11.09 -8.69 -5.44
CA VAL A 69 -10.22 -9.84 -5.10
C VAL A 69 -10.98 -10.91 -4.31
N LEU A 70 -11.86 -10.50 -3.41
CA LEU A 70 -12.58 -11.41 -2.52
C LEU A 70 -13.85 -12.02 -3.14
N TRP A 71 -14.48 -11.33 -4.08
CA TRP A 71 -15.75 -11.69 -4.70
C TRP A 71 -15.60 -12.01 -6.20
N ASP A 72 -14.51 -12.71 -6.54
CA ASP A 72 -14.21 -13.19 -7.89
C ASP A 72 -15.22 -14.30 -8.30
N ASP A 73 -16.44 -13.89 -8.68
CA ASP A 73 -17.55 -14.76 -9.07
C ASP A 73 -18.17 -14.34 -10.42
N PRO A 74 -18.07 -15.17 -11.48
CA PRO A 74 -17.31 -16.42 -11.53
C PRO A 74 -15.79 -16.15 -11.52
N PRO A 75 -14.98 -17.05 -10.93
CA PRO A 75 -13.54 -16.86 -10.91
C PRO A 75 -12.97 -16.91 -12.32
N ILE A 76 -11.92 -16.10 -12.57
CA ILE A 76 -11.28 -16.10 -13.88
C ILE A 76 -10.66 -17.45 -14.20
N VAL A 77 -10.66 -17.83 -15.48
CA VAL A 77 -9.96 -19.04 -15.89
C VAL A 77 -8.46 -18.77 -15.92
N GLU A 78 -7.66 -19.67 -15.33
CA GLU A 78 -6.21 -19.51 -15.14
C GLU A 78 -5.46 -19.08 -16.42
N HIS A 79 -5.83 -19.63 -17.58
CA HIS A 79 -5.16 -19.35 -18.85
C HIS A 79 -5.49 -17.96 -19.44
N GLU A 80 -6.46 -17.24 -18.87
CA GLU A 80 -6.80 -15.85 -19.19
C GLU A 80 -6.13 -14.85 -18.25
N ALA A 81 -5.53 -15.32 -17.16
CA ALA A 81 -4.82 -14.47 -16.21
C ALA A 81 -3.57 -13.83 -16.84
N THR A 82 -3.40 -12.53 -16.60
CA THR A 82 -2.24 -11.75 -17.05
C THR A 82 -1.56 -11.02 -15.87
N CYS A 83 -2.22 -11.00 -14.70
CA CYS A 83 -1.77 -10.35 -13.49
C CYS A 83 -1.73 -11.33 -12.32
N ALA A 84 -0.64 -11.29 -11.55
CA ALA A 84 -0.56 -11.86 -10.22
C ALA A 84 -0.65 -10.74 -9.18
N LEU A 85 -1.74 -10.72 -8.42
CA LEU A 85 -2.02 -9.71 -7.39
C LEU A 85 -1.74 -10.27 -5.99
N PHE A 86 -0.73 -9.73 -5.32
CA PHE A 86 -0.41 -10.03 -3.92
C PHE A 86 -1.29 -9.18 -2.99
N TYR A 87 -2.29 -9.80 -2.35
CA TYR A 87 -3.26 -9.05 -1.52
C TYR A 87 -3.11 -9.32 -0.01
N SER A 88 -2.35 -10.35 0.38
CA SER A 88 -2.06 -10.66 1.79
C SER A 88 -0.64 -11.19 1.92
N ILE A 89 0.13 -10.59 2.83
CA ILE A 89 1.48 -11.01 3.19
C ILE A 89 1.56 -11.00 4.71
N SER A 90 1.71 -12.17 5.32
CA SER A 90 1.66 -12.33 6.78
C SER A 90 2.88 -13.10 7.29
N SER A 91 3.58 -12.56 8.28
CA SER A 91 4.62 -13.29 9.02
C SER A 91 3.97 -14.04 10.18
N THR A 92 4.23 -15.34 10.31
CA THR A 92 3.64 -16.18 11.36
C THR A 92 4.40 -16.12 12.68
N GLN A 93 5.65 -15.65 12.66
CA GLN A 93 6.48 -15.57 13.85
C GLN A 93 6.71 -14.11 14.26
N PRO A 94 6.15 -13.67 15.41
CA PRO A 94 6.40 -12.34 15.96
C PRO A 94 7.89 -12.06 16.22
N GLY A 95 8.67 -13.09 16.56
CA GLY A 95 10.11 -13.00 16.85
C GLY A 95 11.01 -12.75 15.65
N LEU A 96 10.49 -12.84 14.42
CA LEU A 96 11.21 -12.50 13.19
C LEU A 96 10.99 -11.05 12.75
N SER A 97 10.24 -10.24 13.53
CA SER A 97 10.02 -8.83 13.25
C SER A 97 11.36 -8.08 13.22
N GLY A 98 11.84 -7.71 12.03
CA GLY A 98 13.11 -7.01 11.84
C GLY A 98 14.23 -7.85 11.21
N ILE A 99 14.06 -9.16 11.05
CA ILE A 99 14.94 -9.97 10.21
C ILE A 99 14.51 -9.79 8.76
N ASN A 100 15.44 -9.39 7.90
CA ASN A 100 15.21 -8.99 6.51
C ASN A 100 14.92 -10.19 5.57
N LEU A 101 14.25 -11.24 6.09
CA LEU A 101 13.85 -12.45 5.35
C LEU A 101 12.89 -12.14 4.20
N GLY A 102 12.10 -11.07 4.32
CA GLY A 102 11.12 -10.65 3.31
C GLY A 102 11.74 -10.14 2.00
N LYS A 103 12.97 -9.59 2.02
CA LYS A 103 13.61 -8.87 0.89
C LYS A 103 13.71 -9.68 -0.41
N PHE A 104 13.69 -11.01 -0.32
CA PHE A 104 13.80 -11.91 -1.48
C PHE A 104 12.56 -12.76 -1.70
N LEU A 105 11.53 -12.60 -0.86
CA LEU A 105 10.36 -13.45 -0.92
C LEU A 105 9.52 -13.14 -2.16
N ILE A 106 9.23 -11.86 -2.38
CA ILE A 106 8.38 -11.44 -3.51
C ILE A 106 9.06 -11.74 -4.83
N LYS A 107 10.37 -11.43 -4.97
CA LYS A 107 11.12 -11.75 -6.19
C LYS A 107 11.08 -13.25 -6.51
N ARG A 108 11.23 -14.12 -5.51
CA ARG A 108 11.13 -15.57 -5.71
C ARG A 108 9.75 -16.02 -6.17
N VAL A 109 8.68 -15.50 -5.56
CA VAL A 109 7.32 -15.83 -5.99
C VAL A 109 7.07 -15.33 -7.41
N ILE A 110 7.56 -14.14 -7.76
CA ILE A 110 7.51 -13.63 -9.14
C ILE A 110 8.25 -14.58 -10.10
N ASP A 111 9.48 -14.99 -9.78
CA ASP A 111 10.28 -15.88 -10.61
C ASP A 111 9.59 -17.25 -10.82
N LEU A 112 8.96 -17.79 -9.78
CA LEU A 112 8.17 -19.03 -9.87
C LEU A 112 6.93 -18.86 -10.74
N VAL A 113 6.16 -17.79 -10.53
CA VAL A 113 4.96 -17.52 -11.34
C VAL A 113 5.34 -17.30 -12.80
N ARG A 114 6.44 -16.62 -13.11
CA ARG A 114 6.91 -16.45 -14.50
C ARG A 114 7.29 -17.77 -15.16
N ARG A 115 7.90 -18.67 -14.41
CA ARG A 115 8.31 -19.99 -14.90
C ARG A 115 7.09 -20.88 -15.19
N ASP A 116 6.14 -20.91 -14.25
CA ASP A 116 5.03 -21.86 -14.29
C ASP A 116 3.82 -21.29 -15.07
N MET A 117 3.69 -19.96 -15.16
CA MET A 117 2.57 -19.24 -15.80
C MET A 117 3.06 -18.09 -16.70
N PRO A 118 3.63 -18.40 -17.88
CA PRO A 118 4.33 -17.41 -18.73
C PRO A 118 3.43 -16.30 -19.31
N LYS A 119 2.10 -16.46 -19.27
CA LYS A 119 1.15 -15.41 -19.68
C LYS A 119 1.06 -14.26 -18.66
N ILE A 120 1.45 -14.50 -17.42
CA ILE A 120 1.44 -13.48 -16.37
C ILE A 120 2.64 -12.55 -16.57
N SER A 121 2.33 -11.32 -16.94
CA SER A 121 3.32 -10.26 -17.18
C SER A 121 3.24 -9.14 -16.16
N THR A 122 2.12 -9.04 -15.44
CA THR A 122 1.89 -7.99 -14.45
C THR A 122 1.97 -8.56 -13.03
N PHE A 123 2.76 -7.91 -12.18
CA PHE A 123 2.93 -8.26 -10.77
C PHE A 123 2.62 -7.04 -9.93
N ALA A 124 1.57 -7.13 -9.12
CA ALA A 124 1.05 -5.99 -8.39
C ALA A 124 0.60 -6.42 -6.99
N THR A 125 0.47 -5.47 -6.08
CA THR A 125 -0.17 -5.71 -4.79
C THR A 125 -1.46 -4.93 -4.69
N LEU A 126 -2.31 -5.26 -3.72
CA LEU A 126 -3.32 -4.36 -3.21
C LEU A 126 -3.11 -4.25 -1.70
N SER A 127 -2.46 -3.17 -1.27
CA SER A 127 -1.90 -3.05 0.08
C SER A 127 -2.61 -1.98 0.90
N PRO A 128 -2.83 -2.22 2.22
CA PRO A 128 -3.35 -1.20 3.13
C PRO A 128 -2.30 -0.12 3.42
N ILE A 129 -2.75 1.06 3.87
CA ILE A 129 -1.90 2.22 4.20
C ILE A 129 -2.06 2.56 5.69
N SER A 130 -1.60 1.64 6.54
CA SER A 130 -1.98 1.57 7.96
C SER A 130 -1.71 2.83 8.81
N GLY A 131 -0.76 3.67 8.43
CA GLY A 131 -0.39 4.88 9.18
C GLY A 131 -0.94 6.19 8.63
N TYR A 132 -1.73 6.17 7.55
CA TYR A 132 -2.13 7.38 6.83
C TYR A 132 -3.04 8.29 7.67
N MET A 133 -4.14 7.76 8.24
CA MET A 133 -5.06 8.56 9.05
C MET A 133 -4.41 9.10 10.32
N GLN A 134 -3.54 8.31 10.96
CA GLN A 134 -2.78 8.75 12.12
C GLN A 134 -1.88 9.94 11.78
N TRP A 135 -1.17 9.88 10.64
CA TRP A 135 -0.37 10.99 10.15
C TRP A 135 -1.23 12.21 9.84
N LEU A 136 -2.36 12.03 9.15
CA LEU A 136 -3.26 13.12 8.77
C LEU A 136 -3.82 13.83 10.00
N PHE A 137 -4.34 13.09 10.99
CA PHE A 137 -4.83 13.69 12.24
C PHE A 137 -3.72 14.40 13.01
N SER A 138 -2.49 13.90 13.00
CA SER A 138 -1.36 14.61 13.62
C SER A 138 -1.10 15.97 12.96
N LYS A 139 -1.32 16.10 11.64
CA LYS A 139 -1.17 17.36 10.90
C LYS A 139 -2.38 18.28 11.08
N LEU A 140 -3.59 17.73 11.19
CA LEU A 140 -4.80 18.50 11.50
C LEU A 140 -4.84 18.99 12.96
N ALA A 141 -4.21 18.27 13.90
CA ALA A 141 -4.15 18.68 15.31
C ALA A 141 -3.17 19.84 15.58
N SER A 142 -2.25 20.13 14.66
CA SER A 142 -1.37 21.31 14.74
C SER A 142 -2.06 22.63 14.34
N ILE A 143 -3.32 22.59 13.91
CA ILE A 143 -4.12 23.78 13.61
C ILE A 143 -4.36 24.57 14.91
N GLY A 144 -3.88 25.81 14.96
CA GLY A 144 -4.20 26.76 16.03
C GLY A 144 -3.40 26.64 17.33
N ARG A 145 -2.34 25.82 17.39
CA ARG A 145 -1.38 25.90 18.50
C ARG A 145 -0.48 27.12 18.28
N PHE A 146 -0.73 28.17 19.05
CA PHE A 146 -0.01 29.44 19.03
C PHE A 146 1.52 29.24 19.12
N ASP A 147 2.21 30.02 18.29
CA ASP A 147 3.66 30.19 18.16
C ASP A 147 4.42 29.09 17.40
N SER A 148 4.46 29.20 16.07
CA SER A 148 5.67 28.92 15.27
C SER A 148 5.39 29.04 13.77
N THR A 149 6.45 29.36 13.05
CA THR A 149 6.70 29.38 11.60
C THR A 149 6.36 28.08 10.84
N PHE A 150 5.49 27.21 11.38
CA PHE A 150 5.30 25.81 10.97
C PHE A 150 3.84 25.36 10.84
N SER A 151 2.86 26.28 10.85
CA SER A 151 1.48 25.95 10.51
C SER A 151 1.37 25.68 9.01
N GLU A 152 1.24 24.40 8.65
CA GLU A 152 1.07 23.98 7.27
C GLU A 152 -0.42 23.90 6.93
N ASN A 153 -0.84 24.64 5.91
CA ASN A 153 -2.18 24.46 5.33
C ASN A 153 -2.20 23.21 4.45
N LEU A 154 -2.99 22.21 4.85
CA LEU A 154 -3.08 20.94 4.14
C LEU A 154 -4.00 21.00 2.93
N LEU A 155 -4.91 21.96 2.86
CA LEU A 155 -5.89 22.11 1.79
C LEU A 155 -5.54 23.32 0.93
N ASN A 156 -5.67 23.18 -0.39
CA ASN A 156 -5.70 24.36 -1.25
C ASN A 156 -7.07 25.07 -1.11
N GLU A 157 -7.18 26.26 -1.68
CA GLU A 157 -8.41 27.07 -1.56
C GLU A 157 -9.63 26.39 -2.18
N GLU A 158 -9.45 25.66 -3.29
CA GLU A 158 -10.52 24.95 -3.97
C GLU A 158 -11.05 23.77 -3.16
N GLU A 159 -10.15 22.95 -2.60
CA GLU A 159 -10.47 21.84 -1.72
C GLU A 159 -11.17 22.33 -0.45
N ALA A 160 -10.66 23.40 0.17
CA ALA A 160 -11.27 23.99 1.36
C ALA A 160 -12.69 24.51 1.09
N ARG A 161 -12.88 25.22 -0.03
CA ARG A 161 -14.19 25.74 -0.46
C ARG A 161 -15.17 24.60 -0.75
N ALA A 162 -14.76 23.60 -1.54
CA ALA A 162 -15.59 22.46 -1.88
C ALA A 162 -16.04 21.68 -0.64
N LEU A 163 -15.17 21.54 0.37
CA LEU A 163 -15.52 20.89 1.64
C LEU A 163 -16.51 21.70 2.47
N LEU A 164 -16.32 23.01 2.57
CA LEU A 164 -17.25 23.90 3.30
C LEU A 164 -18.65 23.89 2.66
N GLU A 165 -18.71 23.96 1.33
CA GLU A 165 -19.97 23.87 0.58
C GLU A 165 -20.62 22.50 0.73
N ALA A 166 -19.83 21.42 0.67
CA ALA A 166 -20.31 20.05 0.82
C ALA A 166 -20.92 19.81 2.21
N ALA A 167 -20.28 20.31 3.26
CA ALA A 167 -20.70 20.17 4.64
C ALA A 167 -21.77 21.18 5.09
N GLU A 168 -22.14 22.15 4.25
CA GLU A 168 -23.08 23.23 4.60
C GLU A 168 -22.58 24.08 5.78
N GLU A 169 -21.26 24.20 5.93
CA GLU A 169 -20.56 24.87 7.03
C GLU A 169 -20.03 26.26 6.61
N VAL A 170 -20.40 26.77 5.43
CA VAL A 170 -19.93 28.06 4.88
C VAL A 170 -20.20 29.23 5.85
N THR A 171 -21.31 29.17 6.59
CA THR A 171 -21.76 30.25 7.48
C THR A 171 -21.33 30.08 8.93
N THR A 172 -20.67 28.98 9.30
CA THR A 172 -20.35 28.67 10.70
C THR A 172 -18.98 29.20 11.15
N GLY A 173 -18.21 29.80 10.23
CA GLY A 173 -16.89 30.36 10.49
C GLY A 173 -15.78 29.31 10.64
N LYS A 174 -16.09 28.01 10.45
CA LYS A 174 -15.09 26.95 10.43
C LYS A 174 -14.19 27.06 9.20
N THR A 175 -12.93 26.67 9.36
CA THR A 175 -12.02 26.46 8.24
C THR A 175 -12.26 25.10 7.57
N GLY A 176 -11.91 24.96 6.29
CA GLY A 176 -12.02 23.66 5.59
C GLY A 176 -11.25 22.52 6.26
N MET A 177 -10.14 22.82 6.94
CA MET A 177 -9.38 21.82 7.69
C MET A 177 -10.10 21.36 8.98
N GLU A 178 -10.80 22.28 9.67
CA GLU A 178 -11.64 21.91 10.81
C GLU A 178 -12.82 21.05 10.36
N VAL A 179 -13.48 21.42 9.26
CA VAL A 179 -14.54 20.60 8.65
C VAL A 179 -14.03 19.21 8.27
N MET A 180 -12.87 19.12 7.60
CA MET A 180 -12.25 17.83 7.29
C MET A 180 -12.00 17.00 8.55
N ARG A 181 -11.41 17.59 9.59
CA ARG A 181 -11.13 16.90 10.85
C ARG A 181 -12.42 16.38 11.49
N ASP A 182 -13.46 17.20 11.56
CA ASP A 182 -14.74 16.85 12.17
C ASP A 182 -15.40 15.69 11.40
N LEU A 183 -15.45 15.77 10.06
CA LEU A 183 -15.99 14.71 9.19
C LEU A 183 -15.25 13.38 9.35
N LEU A 184 -13.92 13.42 9.37
CA LEU A 184 -13.08 12.22 9.46
C LEU A 184 -13.04 11.62 10.88
N SER A 185 -13.30 12.41 11.92
CA SER A 185 -13.32 11.95 13.31
C SER A 185 -14.65 11.27 13.69
N SER A 186 -15.67 11.32 12.82
CA SER A 186 -16.96 10.69 13.09
C SER A 186 -16.85 9.17 13.09
N ALA A 187 -17.14 8.53 14.23
CA ALA A 187 -16.99 7.08 14.41
C ALA A 187 -17.83 6.24 13.42
N ASP A 188 -18.97 6.79 13.01
CA ASP A 188 -19.93 6.14 12.11
C ASP A 188 -19.68 6.45 10.62
N HIS A 189 -18.60 7.17 10.30
CA HIS A 189 -18.12 7.47 8.97
C HIS A 189 -19.23 7.94 8.00
N GLN A 190 -20.19 8.76 8.46
CA GLN A 190 -21.34 9.18 7.63
C GLN A 190 -20.95 9.85 6.32
N TRP A 191 -19.78 10.48 6.26
CA TRP A 191 -19.25 11.08 5.03
C TRP A 191 -19.17 10.06 3.87
N THR A 192 -19.01 8.77 4.17
CA THR A 192 -18.99 7.68 3.16
C THR A 192 -20.36 7.40 2.54
N LYS A 193 -21.45 7.81 3.20
CA LYS A 193 -22.84 7.61 2.73
C LYS A 193 -23.39 8.82 1.98
N SER A 194 -22.70 9.96 2.03
CA SER A 194 -23.07 11.17 1.31
C SER A 194 -22.17 11.35 0.10
N ASP A 195 -22.75 11.28 -1.10
CA ASP A 195 -21.99 11.46 -2.35
C ASP A 195 -21.31 12.83 -2.38
N LYS A 196 -22.01 13.88 -1.92
CA LYS A 196 -21.48 15.26 -1.85
C LYS A 196 -20.22 15.35 -0.98
N LEU A 197 -20.26 14.78 0.23
CA LEU A 197 -19.12 14.78 1.15
C LEU A 197 -17.98 13.89 0.66
N SER A 198 -18.30 12.69 0.16
CA SER A 198 -17.33 11.73 -0.38
C SER A 198 -16.57 12.31 -1.59
N ILE A 199 -17.27 12.99 -2.50
CA ILE A 199 -16.65 13.68 -3.65
C ILE A 199 -15.73 14.80 -3.18
N ALA A 200 -16.18 15.65 -2.24
CA ALA A 200 -15.38 16.76 -1.72
C ALA A 200 -14.13 16.29 -0.96
N LEU A 201 -14.20 15.17 -0.25
CA LEU A 201 -13.07 14.57 0.48
C LEU A 201 -12.09 13.81 -0.42
N LYS A 202 -12.55 13.27 -1.55
CA LYS A 202 -11.73 12.40 -2.42
C LYS A 202 -10.42 13.06 -2.85
N ASN A 203 -10.49 14.21 -3.51
CA ASN A 203 -9.30 14.87 -4.06
C ASN A 203 -8.25 15.22 -2.98
N PRO A 204 -8.59 15.92 -1.88
CA PRO A 204 -7.59 16.27 -0.88
C PRO A 204 -7.03 15.03 -0.17
N LEU A 205 -7.84 14.01 0.11
CA LEU A 205 -7.34 12.78 0.74
C LEU A 205 -6.41 11.99 -0.20
N MET A 206 -6.75 11.84 -1.47
CA MET A 206 -5.90 11.16 -2.44
C MET A 206 -4.57 11.90 -2.63
N ARG A 207 -4.60 13.24 -2.70
CA ARG A 207 -3.40 14.07 -2.79
C ARG A 207 -2.51 13.96 -1.56
N LEU A 208 -3.10 14.09 -0.37
CA LEU A 208 -2.38 13.97 0.88
C LEU A 208 -1.85 12.55 1.09
N CYS A 209 -2.55 11.53 0.58
CA CYS A 209 -2.06 10.15 0.55
C CYS A 209 -0.84 9.99 -0.36
N ALA A 210 -0.84 10.59 -1.56
CA ALA A 210 0.32 10.61 -2.45
C ALA A 210 1.54 11.25 -1.77
N ARG A 211 1.33 12.38 -1.07
CA ARG A 211 2.38 13.02 -0.27
C ARG A 211 2.90 12.08 0.83
N TYR A 212 2.00 11.46 1.58
CA TYR A 212 2.35 10.53 2.65
C TYR A 212 3.21 9.37 2.16
N LEU A 213 2.87 8.80 1.00
CA LEU A 213 3.59 7.67 0.41
C LEU A 213 4.94 8.08 -0.20
N LEU A 214 5.02 9.23 -0.87
CA LEU A 214 6.18 9.62 -1.67
C LEU A 214 7.17 10.53 -0.94
N GLN A 215 6.67 11.50 -0.17
CA GLN A 215 7.47 12.59 0.39
C GLN A 215 7.75 12.41 1.89
N GLU A 216 6.81 11.90 2.68
CA GLU A 216 7.00 11.77 4.13
C GLU A 216 7.97 10.61 4.46
N LYS A 217 8.98 10.90 5.30
CA LYS A 217 10.06 9.95 5.61
C LYS A 217 10.25 9.72 7.11
N LYS A 218 10.72 8.52 7.45
CA LYS A 218 11.29 8.16 8.75
C LYS A 218 12.69 7.62 8.54
N ARG A 219 13.71 8.30 9.08
CA ARG A 219 15.14 7.92 8.93
C ARG A 219 15.56 7.73 7.45
N GLY A 220 15.12 8.64 6.58
CA GLY A 220 15.44 8.62 5.14
C GLY A 220 14.71 7.56 4.32
N LYS A 221 13.75 6.83 4.90
CA LYS A 221 12.90 5.81 4.23
C LYS A 221 11.43 6.22 4.30
N ALA A 222 10.58 5.58 3.49
CA ALA A 222 9.13 5.82 3.51
C ALA A 222 8.58 5.75 4.94
N LEU A 223 7.68 6.68 5.28
CA LEU A 223 7.07 6.73 6.61
C LEU A 223 6.13 5.53 6.85
N ASP A 224 5.36 5.14 5.84
CA ASP A 224 4.48 3.97 5.89
C ASP A 224 5.29 2.66 5.96
N SER A 225 4.95 1.78 6.89
CA SER A 225 5.67 0.53 7.12
C SER A 225 5.46 -0.48 5.98
N VAL A 226 4.24 -0.55 5.45
CA VAL A 226 3.87 -1.45 4.34
C VAL A 226 4.52 -0.97 3.05
N GLY A 227 4.48 0.33 2.77
CA GLY A 227 5.19 0.93 1.65
C GLY A 227 6.69 0.74 1.74
N ASN A 228 7.29 0.97 2.91
CA ASN A 228 8.70 0.70 3.13
C ASN A 228 9.06 -0.77 2.82
N PHE A 229 8.21 -1.74 3.19
CA PHE A 229 8.42 -3.15 2.85
C PHE A 229 8.43 -3.39 1.33
N HIS A 230 7.42 -2.92 0.59
CA HIS A 230 7.35 -3.15 -0.85
C HIS A 230 8.47 -2.44 -1.62
N LEU A 231 8.84 -1.23 -1.20
CA LEU A 231 9.93 -0.46 -1.81
C LEU A 231 11.30 -1.10 -1.56
N GLN A 232 11.53 -1.71 -0.38
CA GLN A 232 12.74 -2.53 -0.14
C GLN A 232 12.82 -3.77 -1.04
N ASN A 233 11.66 -4.28 -1.46
CA ASN A 233 11.54 -5.39 -2.40
C ASN A 233 11.57 -4.94 -3.87
N GLY A 234 11.80 -3.65 -4.16
CA GLY A 234 11.96 -3.15 -5.53
C GLY A 234 10.66 -2.78 -6.26
N ALA A 235 9.54 -2.70 -5.55
CA ALA A 235 8.31 -2.20 -6.13
C ALA A 235 8.38 -0.69 -6.40
N MET A 236 7.49 -0.20 -7.24
CA MET A 236 7.14 1.22 -7.37
C MET A 236 5.72 1.47 -6.85
N VAL A 237 5.41 2.69 -6.44
CA VAL A 237 4.03 3.11 -6.13
C VAL A 237 3.28 3.25 -7.45
N GLY A 238 2.33 2.35 -7.71
CA GLY A 238 1.66 2.26 -9.02
C GLY A 238 0.37 3.06 -9.11
N ARG A 239 -0.53 2.89 -8.14
CA ARG A 239 -1.84 3.55 -8.13
C ARG A 239 -2.33 3.69 -6.69
N ILE A 240 -3.00 4.79 -6.40
CA ILE A 240 -3.75 5.00 -5.16
C ILE A 240 -5.21 4.75 -5.49
N ASN A 241 -5.89 3.93 -4.69
CA ASN A 241 -7.25 3.49 -4.93
C ASN A 241 -8.21 4.06 -3.88
N TRP A 242 -9.12 4.91 -4.33
CA TRP A 242 -10.13 5.55 -3.47
C TRP A 242 -11.20 4.55 -3.01
N LEU A 243 -11.49 4.51 -1.70
CA LEU A 243 -12.49 3.63 -1.08
C LEU A 243 -12.38 2.16 -1.53
N ALA A 244 -11.13 1.69 -1.66
CA ALA A 244 -10.77 0.33 -2.01
C ALA A 244 -11.03 -0.69 -0.89
N ASP A 245 -10.99 -0.25 0.37
CA ASP A 245 -11.40 -1.03 1.54
C ASP A 245 -12.41 -0.24 2.38
N ARG A 246 -13.70 -0.56 2.21
CA ARG A 246 -14.80 0.07 2.95
C ARG A 246 -15.07 -0.57 4.31
N SER A 247 -14.25 -1.51 4.76
CA SER A 247 -14.36 -2.04 6.11
C SER A 247 -14.07 -0.95 7.14
N GLU A 248 -14.58 -1.12 8.35
CA GLU A 248 -14.28 -0.22 9.48
C GLU A 248 -12.76 -0.07 9.70
N LYS A 249 -12.01 -1.17 9.53
CA LYS A 249 -10.55 -1.17 9.59
C LYS A 249 -9.94 -0.28 8.50
N GLY A 250 -10.35 -0.45 7.24
CA GLY A 250 -9.84 0.33 6.12
C GLY A 250 -10.13 1.82 6.26
N LEU A 251 -11.34 2.17 6.69
CA LEU A 251 -11.76 3.54 6.96
C LEU A 251 -10.93 4.18 8.08
N ASN A 252 -10.75 3.47 9.20
CA ASN A 252 -9.96 3.96 10.33
C ASN A 252 -8.46 4.11 10.02
N GLN A 253 -7.89 3.22 9.19
CA GLN A 253 -6.46 3.21 8.87
C GLN A 253 -6.08 4.24 7.80
N SER A 254 -6.91 4.37 6.76
CA SER A 254 -6.56 5.12 5.56
C SER A 254 -7.73 5.81 4.85
N ALA A 255 -8.85 6.07 5.53
CA ALA A 255 -10.09 6.55 4.91
C ALA A 255 -10.56 5.64 3.75
N GLY A 256 -10.27 4.34 3.87
CA GLY A 256 -10.58 3.32 2.87
C GLY A 256 -9.66 3.33 1.64
N ILE A 257 -8.61 4.15 1.64
CA ILE A 257 -7.64 4.21 0.55
C ILE A 257 -6.70 3.00 0.64
N MET A 258 -6.52 2.30 -0.47
CA MET A 258 -5.46 1.30 -0.64
C MET A 258 -4.49 1.73 -1.74
N VAL A 259 -3.36 1.03 -1.86
CA VAL A 259 -2.34 1.33 -2.87
C VAL A 259 -1.93 0.06 -3.60
N ASN A 260 -1.75 0.15 -4.91
CA ASN A 260 -1.08 -0.87 -5.68
C ASN A 260 0.43 -0.59 -5.74
N TYR A 261 1.24 -1.51 -5.22
CA TYR A 261 2.68 -1.53 -5.50
C TYR A 261 2.95 -2.43 -6.70
N ILE A 262 3.68 -1.93 -7.70
CA ILE A 262 3.93 -2.64 -8.96
C ILE A 262 5.37 -3.12 -9.02
N TYR A 263 5.55 -4.39 -9.33
CA TYR A 263 6.85 -5.03 -9.53
C TYR A 263 7.14 -5.15 -11.02
N LYS A 264 7.82 -4.14 -11.57
CA LYS A 264 8.38 -4.23 -12.94
C LYS A 264 9.59 -5.13 -12.91
N VAL A 265 9.46 -6.33 -13.47
CA VAL A 265 10.43 -7.42 -13.27
C VAL A 265 11.86 -7.00 -13.64
N ASP A 266 12.03 -6.28 -14.74
CA ASP A 266 13.34 -5.82 -15.23
C ASP A 266 13.97 -4.71 -14.37
N HIS A 267 13.21 -4.10 -13.47
CA HIS A 267 13.65 -2.98 -12.63
C HIS A 267 13.63 -3.29 -11.12
N ILE A 268 13.29 -4.52 -10.70
CA ILE A 268 13.18 -4.87 -9.27
C ILE A 268 14.49 -4.56 -8.53
N GLU A 269 15.62 -5.03 -9.04
CA GLU A 269 16.93 -4.88 -8.38
C GLU A 269 17.40 -3.43 -8.38
N GLU A 270 17.23 -2.73 -9.51
CA GLU A 270 17.55 -1.30 -9.64
C GLU A 270 16.75 -0.46 -8.65
N ASN A 271 15.43 -0.67 -8.59
CA ASN A 271 14.53 0.03 -7.69
C ASN A 271 14.87 -0.24 -6.22
N ALA A 272 15.10 -1.51 -5.87
CA ALA A 272 15.47 -1.89 -4.51
C ALA A 272 16.79 -1.25 -4.08
N GLN A 273 17.79 -1.24 -4.98
CA GLN A 273 19.10 -0.62 -4.71
C GLN A 273 19.00 0.90 -4.59
N SER A 274 18.23 1.55 -5.47
CA SER A 274 17.99 2.99 -5.44
C SER A 274 17.27 3.42 -4.16
N TYR A 275 16.25 2.66 -3.75
CA TYR A 275 15.55 2.89 -2.49
C TYR A 275 16.45 2.63 -1.29
N PHE A 276 17.22 1.54 -1.28
CA PHE A 276 18.14 1.21 -0.18
C PHE A 276 19.24 2.26 0.01
N SER A 277 19.88 2.70 -1.07
CA SER A 277 21.01 3.64 -1.01
C SER A 277 20.57 5.09 -0.84
N LYS A 278 19.58 5.56 -1.60
CA LYS A 278 19.21 6.98 -1.69
C LYS A 278 17.87 7.32 -1.05
N GLY A 279 17.07 6.31 -0.68
CA GLY A 279 15.67 6.53 -0.25
C GLY A 279 14.75 6.99 -1.38
N LYS A 280 15.19 6.86 -2.64
CA LYS A 280 14.42 7.25 -3.83
C LYS A 280 13.24 6.31 -4.00
N ILE A 281 12.03 6.88 -4.07
CA ILE A 281 10.79 6.15 -4.32
C ILE A 281 10.44 6.30 -5.79
N GLN A 282 10.24 5.18 -6.47
CA GLN A 282 9.69 5.18 -7.83
C GLN A 282 8.17 5.19 -7.75
N ALA A 283 7.54 5.97 -8.61
CA ALA A 283 6.09 6.11 -8.70
C ALA A 283 5.66 6.19 -10.16
N SER A 284 4.42 5.79 -10.44
CA SER A 284 3.79 6.04 -11.74
C SER A 284 3.46 7.53 -11.91
N GLU A 285 3.23 7.92 -13.16
CA GLU A 285 2.79 9.28 -13.48
C GLU A 285 1.45 9.63 -12.84
N GLU A 286 0.51 8.68 -12.85
CA GLU A 286 -0.81 8.80 -12.21
C GLU A 286 -0.71 9.20 -10.73
N VAL A 287 0.34 8.74 -10.02
CA VAL A 287 0.55 9.08 -8.61
C VAL A 287 1.32 10.40 -8.45
N ARG A 288 2.23 10.72 -9.37
CA ARG A 288 3.01 11.98 -9.32
C ARG A 288 2.17 13.21 -9.56
N ILE A 289 1.19 13.14 -10.46
CA ILE A 289 0.28 14.23 -10.80
C ILE A 289 -0.41 14.83 -9.55
N TYR A 290 -0.67 14.03 -8.52
CA TYR A 290 -1.21 14.55 -7.25
C TYR A 290 -0.31 15.60 -6.58
N LEU A 291 1.01 15.51 -6.77
CA LEU A 291 2.00 16.40 -6.17
C LEU A 291 2.36 17.58 -7.06
N ASP A 292 2.27 17.41 -8.38
CA ASP A 292 2.70 18.40 -9.37
C ASP A 292 1.72 19.58 -9.54
N ALA A 293 0.49 19.45 -9.04
CA ALA A 293 -0.52 20.52 -9.02
C ALA A 293 -0.12 21.77 -8.19
N LYS A 294 1.10 21.82 -7.65
CA LYS A 294 1.70 23.00 -7.02
C LYS A 294 2.62 23.81 -7.94
N GLU A 295 3.03 23.34 -9.12
CA GLU A 295 4.08 24.00 -9.91
C GLU A 295 3.59 24.92 -11.05
N ASN A 296 2.33 24.83 -11.49
CA ASN A 296 1.84 25.65 -12.63
C ASN A 296 1.35 27.08 -12.26
N LEU A 297 1.74 27.63 -11.11
CA LEU A 297 1.31 28.97 -10.66
C LEU A 297 2.45 30.01 -10.61
N HIS A 298 3.65 29.68 -11.10
CA HIS A 298 4.80 30.59 -11.02
C HIS A 298 5.46 30.95 -12.36
N ASP A 299 4.89 30.59 -13.52
CA ASP A 299 5.55 30.80 -14.83
C ASP A 299 4.78 31.73 -15.80
N GLU A 300 3.84 32.56 -15.33
CA GLU A 300 3.14 33.56 -16.19
C GLU A 300 3.33 35.02 -15.76
N THR A 301 4.42 35.36 -15.06
CA THR A 301 4.79 36.78 -14.85
C THR A 301 6.26 37.03 -15.09
N GLU A 302 6.69 36.88 -16.34
CA GLU A 302 7.84 37.59 -16.90
C GLU A 302 7.68 37.64 -18.42
N ASP A 303 6.97 38.67 -18.90
CA ASP A 303 7.17 39.35 -20.19
C ASP A 303 6.47 40.71 -20.20
#